data_AF-A0A930NN36-F1
#
_entry.id   AF-A0A930NN36-F1
#
_cell.length_a   1.000
_cell.length_b   1.000
_cell.length_c   1.000
_cell.angle_alpha   90.00
_cell.angle_beta   90.00
_cell.angle_gamma   90.00
#
_symmetry.space_group_name_H-M   'P 1'
#
loop_
_entity.id
_entity.type
_entity.pdbx_description
1 polymer ?
#
loop_
_entity_poly.entity_id
_entity_poly.type
_entity_poly.pdbx_seq_one_letter_code
_entity_poly.pdbx_strand_id
1 'polypeptide(L)'
;VEKDEYSIMQNERSASVIIKLLMALGIEQVEVCGLAGNVCVLNTAKDLCAISAGMKVNVLEEFSPSLDDGSALREFTNSIR
;
A
#
# COMPACT_ATOMS: atom_id res chain seq x y z
N VAL A 1 9.58 19.82 -11.08
CA VAL A 1 8.31 19.56 -10.39
C VAL A 1 8.61 18.48 -9.37
N GLU A 2 8.48 18.78 -8.07
CA GLU A 2 8.55 17.75 -7.03
C GLU A 2 7.38 16.78 -7.25
N LYS A 3 7.66 15.48 -7.24
CA LYS A 3 6.66 14.45 -7.42
C LYS A 3 6.07 14.15 -6.05
N ASP A 4 4.76 14.26 -5.91
CA ASP A 4 4.09 13.83 -4.69
C ASP A 4 4.21 12.30 -4.55
N GLU A 5 5.02 11.86 -3.59
CA GLU A 5 5.22 10.43 -3.28
C GLU A 5 4.11 9.93 -2.35
N TYR A 6 2.87 9.89 -2.85
CA TYR A 6 1.73 9.39 -2.06
C TYR A 6 1.89 7.92 -1.68
N SER A 7 2.63 7.14 -2.47
CA SER A 7 3.02 5.79 -2.12
C SER A 7 4.47 5.76 -1.66
N ILE A 8 4.73 5.07 -0.54
CA ILE A 8 6.11 4.83 -0.07
C ILE A 8 6.94 4.04 -1.09
N MET A 9 6.28 3.32 -2.01
CA MET A 9 6.91 2.56 -3.08
C MET A 9 7.30 3.44 -4.28
N GLN A 10 6.83 4.69 -4.36
CA GLN A 10 7.25 5.65 -5.38
C GLN A 10 8.58 6.32 -5.03
N ASN A 11 8.97 6.29 -3.75
CA ASN A 11 10.31 6.66 -3.33
C ASN A 11 11.27 5.49 -3.59
N GLU A 12 12.18 5.65 -4.55
CA GLU A 12 13.08 4.57 -4.99
C GLU A 12 13.92 3.97 -3.85
N ARG A 13 14.37 4.81 -2.91
CA ARG A 13 15.17 4.37 -1.76
C ARG A 13 14.33 3.52 -0.81
N SER A 14 13.15 4.00 -0.43
CA SER A 14 12.24 3.28 0.46
C SER A 14 11.75 1.98 -0.16
N ALA A 15 11.34 2.01 -1.44
CA ALA A 15 10.93 0.83 -2.19
C ALA A 15 12.02 -0.25 -2.20
N SER A 16 13.28 0.15 -2.49
CA SER A 16 14.41 -0.79 -2.49
C SER A 16 14.63 -1.45 -1.13
N VAL A 17 14.50 -0.68 -0.04
CA VAL A 17 14.64 -1.23 1.33
C VAL A 17 13.50 -2.20 1.63
N ILE A 18 12.26 -1.80 1.36
CA ILE A 18 11.07 -2.63 1.62
C ILE A 18 11.16 -3.95 0.85
N ILE A 19 11.43 -3.91 -0.46
CA ILE A 19 11.52 -5.12 -1.30
C ILE A 19 12.61 -6.06 -0.80
N LYS A 20 13.79 -5.53 -0.43
CA LYS A 20 14.88 -6.34 0.13
C LYS A 20 14.46 -7.02 1.43
N LEU A 21 13.74 -6.33 2.31
CA LEU A 21 13.25 -6.90 3.56
C LEU A 21 12.19 -7.99 3.30
N LEU A 22 11.24 -7.74 2.40
CA LEU A 22 10.21 -8.72 2.04
C LEU A 22 10.83 -10.02 1.52
N MET A 23 11.82 -9.91 0.61
CA MET A 23 12.51 -11.08 0.05
C MET A 23 13.42 -11.77 1.07
N ALA A 24 14.25 -11.01 1.80
CA ALA A 24 15.24 -11.58 2.72
C ALA A 24 14.60 -12.28 3.92
N LEU A 25 13.42 -11.83 4.34
CA LEU A 25 12.67 -12.39 5.46
C LEU A 25 11.60 -13.40 5.03
N GLY A 26 11.41 -13.61 3.72
CA GLY A 26 10.38 -14.51 3.20
C GLY A 26 8.95 -14.08 3.59
N ILE A 27 8.67 -12.78 3.54
CA ILE A 27 7.35 -12.25 3.88
C ILE A 27 6.36 -12.53 2.75
N GLU A 28 5.34 -13.31 3.07
CA GLU A 28 4.29 -13.70 2.10
C GLU A 28 3.05 -12.80 2.17
N GLN A 29 2.93 -11.99 3.23
CA GLN A 29 1.77 -11.12 3.46
C GLN A 29 2.18 -9.74 4.01
N VAL A 30 1.58 -8.69 3.47
CA VAL A 30 1.74 -7.30 3.92
C VAL A 30 0.39 -6.71 4.29
N GLU A 31 0.30 -6.16 5.49
CA GLU A 31 -0.83 -5.38 5.99
C GLU A 31 -0.50 -3.88 5.88
N VAL A 32 -1.32 -3.12 5.16
CA VAL A 32 -1.12 -1.67 4.96
C VAL A 32 -2.14 -0.90 5.79
N CYS A 33 -1.68 0.11 6.53
CA CYS A 33 -2.54 1.06 7.25
C CYS A 33 -1.88 2.45 7.37
N GLY A 34 -2.64 3.46 7.77
CA GLY A 34 -2.13 4.83 7.96
C GLY A 34 -3.07 5.92 7.45
N LEU A 35 -2.55 7.15 7.32
CA LEU A 35 -3.32 8.33 6.92
C LEU A 35 -2.74 8.99 5.66
N ALA A 36 -3.57 9.50 4.74
CA ALA A 36 -5.01 9.28 4.63
C ALA A 36 -5.31 7.97 3.88
N GLY A 37 -6.36 7.25 4.29
CA GLY A 37 -6.78 5.97 3.70
C GLY A 37 -6.91 6.02 2.18
N ASN A 38 -7.74 6.91 1.65
CA ASN A 38 -7.98 7.08 0.22
C ASN A 38 -6.82 7.75 -0.55
N VAL A 39 -5.73 8.12 0.11
CA VAL A 39 -4.56 8.74 -0.51
C VAL A 39 -3.34 7.84 -0.35
N CYS A 40 -2.61 7.94 0.76
CA CYS A 40 -1.30 7.31 0.88
C CYS A 40 -1.39 5.79 1.06
N VAL A 41 -2.39 5.33 1.83
CA VAL A 41 -2.62 3.89 2.05
C VAL A 41 -3.06 3.24 0.74
N LEU A 42 -4.05 3.83 0.06
CA LEU A 42 -4.55 3.34 -1.23
C LEU A 42 -3.44 3.24 -2.29
N ASN A 43 -2.65 4.30 -2.46
CA ASN A 43 -1.58 4.30 -3.46
C ASN A 43 -0.46 3.31 -3.09
N THR A 44 -0.08 3.22 -1.82
CA THR A 44 0.92 2.24 -1.36
C THR A 44 0.45 0.80 -1.61
N ALA A 45 -0.80 0.49 -1.28
CA ALA A 45 -1.34 -0.85 -1.47
C ALA A 45 -1.42 -1.23 -2.96
N LYS A 46 -1.83 -0.30 -3.84
CA LYS A 46 -1.81 -0.50 -5.30
C LYS A 46 -0.42 -0.83 -5.82
N ASP A 47 0.58 -0.07 -5.42
CA ASP A 47 1.95 -0.29 -5.88
C ASP A 47 2.53 -1.62 -5.33
N LEU A 48 2.23 -1.97 -4.08
CA LEU A 48 2.60 -3.28 -3.52
C LEU A 48 1.98 -4.43 -4.32
N CYS A 49 0.68 -4.37 -4.62
CA CYS A 49 -0.01 -5.37 -5.44
C CYS A 49 0.63 -5.51 -6.83
N ALA A 50 1.09 -4.41 -7.45
CA ALA A 50 1.71 -4.43 -8.77
C ALA A 50 3.11 -5.09 -8.79
N ILE A 51 3.85 -4.98 -7.69
CA ILE A 51 5.23 -5.48 -7.57
C ILE A 51 5.25 -6.97 -7.18
N SER A 52 4.22 -7.44 -6.50
CA SER A 52 4.26 -8.73 -5.84
C SER A 52 3.44 -9.81 -6.55
N ALA A 53 4.05 -10.49 -7.52
CA ALA A 53 3.51 -11.76 -8.01
C ALA A 53 3.58 -12.81 -6.89
N GLY A 54 2.46 -13.02 -6.18
CA GLY A 54 2.29 -14.08 -5.17
C GLY A 54 2.30 -13.64 -3.71
N MET A 55 2.60 -12.38 -3.38
CA MET A 55 2.46 -11.86 -2.01
C MET A 55 1.03 -11.37 -1.79
N LYS A 56 0.45 -11.70 -0.63
CA LYS A 56 -0.86 -11.19 -0.23
C LYS A 56 -0.73 -9.77 0.31
N VAL A 57 -1.53 -8.84 -0.21
CA VAL A 57 -1.60 -7.47 0.29
C VAL A 57 -3.00 -7.23 0.83
N ASN A 58 -3.10 -6.85 2.10
CA ASN A 58 -4.35 -6.44 2.72
C ASN A 58 -4.23 -4.98 3.19
N VAL A 59 -5.37 -4.32 3.31
CA VAL A 59 -5.47 -3.01 3.96
C VAL A 59 -6.29 -3.16 5.23
N LEU A 60 -5.78 -2.62 6.33
CA LEU A 60 -6.53 -2.54 7.58
C LEU A 60 -7.40 -1.28 7.56
N GLU A 61 -8.61 -1.41 7.01
CA GLU A 61 -9.55 -0.29 6.78
C GLU A 61 -9.89 0.47 8.08
N GLU A 62 -10.08 -0.25 9.20
CA GLU A 62 -10.39 0.36 10.50
C GLU A 62 -9.29 1.28 11.04
N PHE A 63 -8.04 1.07 10.60
CA PHE A 63 -6.87 1.87 10.99
C PHE A 63 -6.40 2.82 9.88
N SER A 64 -7.27 3.09 8.90
CA SER A 64 -6.93 3.89 7.73
C SER A 64 -7.99 4.95 7.39
N PRO A 65 -8.30 5.90 8.29
CA PRO A 65 -9.32 6.89 8.00
C PRO A 65 -8.94 7.75 6.79
N SER A 66 -9.95 8.00 5.96
CA SER A 66 -9.82 8.69 4.68
C SER A 66 -10.22 10.16 4.77
N LEU A 67 -9.81 10.95 3.76
CA LEU A 67 -10.31 12.30 3.56
C LEU A 67 -11.70 12.32 2.90
N ASP A 68 -12.03 11.26 2.15
CA ASP A 68 -13.39 11.00 1.68
C ASP A 68 -14.20 10.22 2.72
N ASP A 69 -15.36 9.70 2.32
CA ASP A 69 -16.22 8.84 3.14
C ASP A 69 -15.73 7.38 3.25
N GLY A 70 -14.48 7.10 2.87
CA GLY A 70 -13.88 5.78 2.80
C GLY A 70 -14.24 5.00 1.53
N SER A 71 -15.05 5.55 0.63
CA SER A 71 -15.51 4.84 -0.57
C SER A 71 -14.37 4.36 -1.47
N ALA A 72 -13.40 5.21 -1.78
CA ALA A 72 -12.30 4.85 -2.68
C ALA A 72 -11.40 3.75 -2.11
N LEU A 73 -11.13 3.79 -0.79
CA LEU A 73 -10.36 2.74 -0.13
C LEU A 73 -11.12 1.42 -0.15
N ARG A 74 -12.41 1.44 0.23
CA ARG A 74 -13.28 0.26 0.26
C ARG A 74 -13.50 -0.37 -1.12
N GLU A 75 -13.63 0.45 -2.16
CA GLU A 75 -13.73 -0.03 -3.54
C GLU A 75 -12.48 -0.82 -3.92
N PHE A 76 -11.31 -0.28 -3.61
CA PHE A 76 -10.05 -0.98 -3.87
C PHE A 76 -9.88 -2.25 -3.03
N THR A 77 -10.15 -2.22 -1.72
CA THR A 77 -10.00 -3.42 -0.89
C THR A 77 -10.91 -4.56 -1.35
N ASN A 78 -12.13 -4.26 -1.82
CA ASN A 78 -13.01 -5.25 -2.42
C ASN A 78 -12.48 -5.83 -3.73
N SER A 79 -11.63 -5.10 -4.48
CA SER A 79 -11.07 -5.56 -5.76
C SER A 79 -9.88 -6.53 -5.61
N ILE A 80 -9.25 -6.56 -4.43
CA ILE A 80 -8.07 -7.40 -4.16
C ILE A 80 -8.34 -8.51 -3.13
N ARG A 81 -9.58 -8.64 -2.67
CA ARG A 81 -10.05 -9.71 -1.79
C ARG A 81 -10.25 -11.03 -2.53
#